data_AF-A0A5B8U722-F1
#
_entry.id   AF-A0A5B8U722-F1
#
_cell.length_a   1.000
_cell.length_b   1.000
_cell.length_c   1.000
_cell.angle_alpha   90.00
_cell.angle_beta   90.00
_cell.angle_gamma   90.00
#
_symmetry.space_group_name_H-M   'P 1'
#
loop_
_entity.id
_entity.type
_entity.pdbx_description
1 polymer ?
#
loop_
_entity_poly.entity_id
_entity_poly.type
_entity_poly.pdbx_seq_one_letter_code
_entity_poly.pdbx_strand_id
1 'polypeptide(L)'
;MESSGQRPPDPEVPLVDAGIAAEIARAAARGRGADRSPTLEQLLAAFGEREPTEAARRRVRAALQVSGMGVKPDLLDAEPGQRLLLLPPGVPSGRSRGRALGGLLALAAVLAIAVGAAALIGSGSGGGSAGDDLPATGTTTARVPGASTTTTAAPDTTASTPAETTDTTATTTTTTPADDAAAQRAARRRRQAAAEQAQGLVTVRVDASRVPTFLCVDDGAGTELFNGTLDGVKVFTERRVRLNIGLASTRVTVDGNALVLAGSPAGFDITRRGGARELPLGQRPCA
;
A
#
# COMPACT_ATOMS: atom_id res chain seq x y z
N MET A 1 28.52 -44.06 -25.65
CA MET A 1 28.44 -42.76 -26.35
C MET A 1 27.19 -42.07 -25.85
N GLU A 2 27.30 -41.39 -24.71
CA GLU A 2 26.19 -40.63 -24.14
C GLU A 2 26.08 -39.33 -24.95
N SER A 3 24.96 -39.17 -25.64
CA SER A 3 24.63 -37.97 -26.38
C SER A 3 24.50 -36.83 -25.38
N SER A 4 25.46 -35.90 -25.38
CA SER A 4 25.39 -34.63 -24.68
C SER A 4 24.25 -33.81 -25.28
N GLY A 5 23.02 -34.13 -24.86
CA GLY A 5 21.81 -33.43 -25.31
C GLY A 5 22.00 -31.94 -25.07
N GLN A 6 21.94 -31.17 -26.16
CA GLN A 6 21.98 -29.70 -26.13
C GLN A 6 20.97 -29.23 -25.08
N ARG A 7 21.45 -28.67 -23.96
CA ARG A 7 20.57 -28.04 -22.97
C ARG A 7 19.86 -26.90 -23.71
N PRO A 8 18.52 -26.83 -23.70
CA PRO A 8 17.81 -25.72 -24.33
C PRO A 8 18.33 -24.40 -23.74
N PRO A 9 18.54 -23.36 -24.55
CA PRO A 9 19.02 -22.07 -24.08
C PRO A 9 18.10 -21.55 -22.98
N ASP A 10 18.68 -21.00 -21.92
CA ASP A 10 17.92 -20.39 -20.84
C ASP A 10 17.09 -19.23 -21.40
N PRO A 11 15.79 -19.12 -21.04
CA PRO A 11 14.94 -18.07 -21.58
C PRO A 11 15.45 -16.70 -21.13
N GLU A 12 15.70 -15.81 -22.08
CA GLU A 12 16.01 -14.41 -21.79
C GLU A 12 14.84 -13.78 -21.04
N VAL A 13 15.13 -13.15 -19.90
CA VAL A 13 14.12 -12.49 -19.05
C VAL A 13 14.06 -11.01 -19.42
N PRO A 14 12.91 -10.51 -19.93
CA PRO A 14 12.73 -9.09 -20.17
C PRO A 14 12.94 -8.28 -18.88
N LEU A 15 13.54 -7.09 -18.99
CA LEU A 15 13.77 -6.22 -17.83
C LEU A 15 12.47 -5.83 -17.11
N VAL A 16 11.37 -5.75 -17.85
CA VAL A 16 10.02 -5.50 -17.30
C VAL A 16 9.61 -6.62 -16.34
N ASP A 17 9.79 -7.88 -16.75
CA ASP A 17 9.43 -9.06 -15.95
C ASP A 17 10.30 -9.16 -14.69
N ALA A 18 11.59 -8.82 -14.80
CA ALA A 18 12.48 -8.76 -13.64
C ALA A 18 12.02 -7.70 -12.62
N GLY A 19 11.52 -6.55 -13.09
CA GLY A 19 10.94 -5.50 -12.25
C GLY A 19 9.69 -5.98 -11.49
N ILE A 20 8.77 -6.64 -12.21
CA ILE A 20 7.54 -7.22 -11.64
C ILE A 20 7.89 -8.28 -10.60
N ALA A 21 8.82 -9.19 -10.91
CA ALA A 21 9.28 -10.23 -9.99
C ALA A 21 9.89 -9.64 -8.70
N ALA A 22 10.66 -8.56 -8.80
CA ALA A 22 11.23 -7.87 -7.63
C ALA A 22 10.15 -7.18 -6.78
N GLU A 23 9.10 -6.66 -7.40
CA GLU A 23 7.95 -6.08 -6.69
C GLU A 23 7.16 -7.15 -5.94
N ILE A 24 6.86 -8.28 -6.60
CA ILE A 24 6.23 -9.45 -5.97
C ILE A 24 7.08 -9.98 -4.82
N ALA A 25 8.41 -10.02 -4.97
CA ALA A 25 9.32 -10.42 -3.90
C ALA A 25 9.22 -9.50 -2.67
N ARG A 26 9.20 -8.18 -2.90
CA ARG A 26 9.01 -7.18 -1.82
C ARG A 26 7.63 -7.26 -1.18
N ALA A 27 6.59 -7.60 -1.94
CA ALA A 27 5.25 -7.83 -1.42
C ALA A 27 5.21 -9.10 -0.57
N ALA A 28 5.72 -10.22 -1.06
CA ALA A 28 5.77 -11.49 -0.33
C ALA A 28 6.58 -11.41 0.97
N ALA A 29 7.67 -10.64 0.97
CA ALA A 29 8.50 -10.40 2.15
C ALA A 29 7.76 -9.59 3.24
N ARG A 30 6.92 -8.61 2.84
CA ARG A 30 6.19 -7.71 3.75
C ARG A 30 4.78 -8.20 4.11
N GLY A 31 4.18 -9.04 3.27
CA GLY A 31 2.76 -9.39 3.30
C GLY A 31 2.37 -10.43 4.33
N ARG A 32 1.06 -10.48 4.63
CA ARG A 32 0.43 -11.52 5.45
C ARG A 32 0.28 -12.80 4.60
N GLY A 33 0.00 -13.95 5.23
CA GLY A 33 0.06 -15.27 4.57
C GLY A 33 -0.67 -15.41 3.23
N ALA A 34 -1.71 -14.60 2.95
CA ALA A 34 -2.42 -14.57 1.67
C ALA A 34 -1.54 -14.06 0.50
N ASP A 35 -0.70 -13.04 0.73
CA ASP A 35 0.21 -12.47 -0.28
C ASP A 35 1.36 -13.42 -0.63
N ARG A 36 1.57 -14.44 0.21
CA ARG A 36 2.56 -15.50 -0.02
C ARG A 36 1.99 -16.68 -0.79
N SER A 37 0.67 -16.70 -1.08
CA SER A 37 0.01 -17.81 -1.73
C SER A 37 -0.90 -17.39 -2.90
N PRO A 38 -0.40 -16.65 -3.92
CA PRO A 38 -1.20 -16.35 -5.11
C PRO A 38 -1.59 -17.63 -5.86
N THR A 39 -2.71 -17.59 -6.57
CA THR A 39 -3.03 -18.63 -7.56
C THR A 39 -2.11 -18.51 -8.77
N LEU A 40 -1.93 -19.61 -9.51
CA LEU A 40 -1.16 -19.60 -10.75
C LEU A 40 -1.64 -18.52 -11.72
N GLU A 41 -2.95 -18.37 -11.89
CA GLU A 41 -3.55 -17.40 -12.80
C GLU A 41 -3.27 -15.97 -12.35
N GLN A 42 -3.39 -15.68 -11.06
CA GLN A 42 -3.07 -14.36 -10.51
C GLN A 42 -1.61 -14.01 -10.72
N LEU A 43 -0.72 -14.99 -10.53
CA LEU A 43 0.71 -14.78 -10.76
C LEU A 43 0.99 -14.50 -12.22
N LEU A 44 0.45 -15.29 -13.16
CA LEU A 44 0.64 -15.07 -14.59
C LEU A 44 0.02 -13.75 -15.07
N ALA A 45 -1.17 -13.41 -14.57
CA ALA A 45 -1.84 -12.15 -14.87
C ALA A 45 -1.02 -10.93 -14.42
N ALA A 46 -0.27 -11.04 -13.32
CA ALA A 46 0.63 -9.97 -12.88
C ALA A 46 1.78 -9.69 -13.88
N PHE A 47 2.16 -10.70 -14.69
CA PHE A 47 3.11 -10.55 -15.80
C PHE A 47 2.42 -10.24 -17.14
N GLY A 48 1.11 -9.96 -17.13
CA GLY A 48 0.33 -9.65 -18.33
C GLY A 48 -0.11 -10.87 -19.14
N GLU A 49 0.14 -12.08 -18.66
CA GLU A 49 -0.19 -13.33 -19.35
C GLU A 49 -1.58 -13.83 -18.93
N ARG A 50 -2.52 -13.86 -19.88
CA ARG A 50 -3.91 -14.28 -19.62
C ARG A 50 -4.12 -15.79 -19.70
N GLU A 51 -3.24 -16.49 -20.42
CA GLU A 51 -3.33 -17.94 -20.63
C GLU A 51 -2.14 -18.65 -19.97
N PRO A 52 -2.37 -19.77 -19.25
CA PRO A 52 -1.31 -20.50 -18.55
C PRO A 52 -0.46 -21.39 -19.46
N THR A 53 0.08 -20.79 -20.53
CA THR A 53 0.96 -21.47 -21.49
C THR A 53 2.27 -21.89 -20.84
N GLU A 54 2.88 -22.98 -21.33
CA GLU A 54 4.15 -23.48 -20.81
C GLU A 54 5.29 -22.45 -20.98
N ALA A 55 5.27 -21.68 -22.07
CA ALA A 55 6.22 -20.61 -22.33
C ALA A 55 6.10 -19.47 -21.31
N ALA A 56 4.87 -19.03 -20.98
CA ALA A 56 4.61 -18.02 -19.95
C ALA A 56 5.10 -18.50 -18.57
N ARG A 57 4.77 -19.75 -18.20
CA ARG A 57 5.23 -20.35 -16.94
C ARG A 57 6.76 -20.41 -16.84
N ARG A 58 7.46 -20.76 -17.93
CA ARG A 58 8.94 -20.74 -17.99
C ARG A 58 9.50 -19.33 -17.80
N ARG A 59 8.91 -18.32 -18.46
CA ARG A 59 9.35 -16.92 -18.36
C ARG A 59 9.18 -16.37 -16.95
N VAL A 60 8.01 -16.57 -16.35
CA VAL A 60 7.72 -16.13 -14.96
C VAL A 60 8.62 -16.83 -13.96
N ARG A 61 8.87 -18.14 -14.13
CA ARG A 61 9.83 -18.89 -13.32
C ARG A 61 11.22 -18.27 -13.37
N ALA A 62 11.71 -17.95 -14.58
CA ALA A 62 13.02 -17.35 -14.76
C ALA A 62 13.09 -15.95 -14.10
N ALA A 63 12.05 -15.13 -14.27
CA ALA A 63 11.97 -13.81 -13.62
C ALA A 63 12.00 -13.89 -12.08
N LEU A 64 11.24 -14.82 -11.50
CA LEU A 64 11.26 -15.06 -10.05
C LEU A 64 12.61 -15.58 -9.56
N GLN A 65 13.28 -16.44 -10.33
CA GLN A 65 14.64 -16.91 -10.01
C GLN A 65 15.67 -15.80 -10.04
N VAL A 66 15.59 -14.86 -11.00
CA VAL A 66 16.45 -13.66 -11.04
C VAL A 66 16.25 -12.81 -9.78
N SER A 67 15.04 -12.79 -9.24
CA SER A 67 14.72 -12.11 -7.97
C SER A 67 15.04 -12.93 -6.72
N GLY A 68 15.65 -14.12 -6.87
CA GLY A 68 15.98 -15.04 -5.78
C GLY A 68 14.79 -15.76 -5.15
N MET A 69 13.60 -15.66 -5.73
CA MET A 69 12.36 -16.23 -5.17
C MET A 69 12.19 -17.70 -5.56
N GLY A 70 11.75 -18.50 -4.59
CA GLY A 70 11.27 -19.87 -4.84
C GLY A 70 9.75 -19.92 -4.97
N VAL A 71 9.22 -20.93 -5.67
CA VAL A 71 7.78 -21.18 -5.76
C VAL A 71 7.50 -22.65 -5.47
N LYS A 72 6.46 -22.94 -4.67
CA LYS A 72 5.98 -24.30 -4.38
C LYS A 72 4.46 -24.44 -4.54
N PRO A 73 3.95 -25.43 -5.29
CA PRO A 73 4.70 -26.33 -6.19
C PRO A 73 5.41 -25.59 -7.33
N ASP A 74 6.25 -26.29 -8.10
CA ASP A 74 6.92 -25.69 -9.27
C ASP A 74 5.86 -25.19 -10.27
N LEU A 75 6.10 -24.05 -10.91
CA LEU A 75 5.18 -23.41 -11.85
C LEU A 75 4.81 -24.30 -13.04
N LEU A 76 5.73 -25.19 -13.44
CA LEU A 76 5.52 -26.11 -14.54
C LEU A 76 4.60 -27.28 -14.16
N ASP A 77 4.57 -27.65 -12.87
CA ASP A 77 3.78 -28.78 -12.36
C ASP A 77 2.46 -28.32 -11.73
N ALA A 78 2.27 -27.01 -11.55
CA ALA A 78 1.10 -26.46 -10.90
C ALA A 78 -0.18 -26.60 -11.76
N GLU A 79 -1.25 -27.09 -11.15
CA GLU A 79 -2.57 -27.15 -11.79
C GLU A 79 -3.19 -25.74 -11.90
N PRO A 80 -4.03 -25.49 -12.91
CA PRO A 80 -4.85 -24.28 -12.95
C PRO A 80 -5.68 -24.14 -11.65
N GLY A 81 -5.70 -22.94 -11.07
CA GLY A 81 -6.35 -22.64 -9.79
C GLY A 81 -5.51 -23.00 -8.56
N GLN A 82 -4.37 -23.68 -8.72
CA GLN A 82 -3.54 -24.09 -7.60
C GLN A 82 -2.85 -22.88 -6.96
N ARG A 83 -2.86 -22.84 -5.63
CA ARG A 83 -2.14 -21.83 -4.85
C ARG A 83 -0.65 -22.15 -4.80
N LEU A 84 0.15 -21.14 -5.07
CA LEU A 84 1.60 -21.20 -5.15
C LEU A 84 2.21 -20.49 -3.94
N LEU A 85 2.93 -21.22 -3.10
CA LEU A 85 3.69 -20.66 -2.00
C LEU A 85 4.96 -19.98 -2.53
N LEU A 86 5.01 -18.66 -2.41
CA LEU A 86 6.20 -17.86 -2.69
C LEU A 86 7.16 -17.95 -1.51
N LEU A 87 8.36 -18.45 -1.76
CA LEU A 87 9.43 -18.56 -0.77
C LEU A 87 10.36 -17.34 -0.91
N PRO A 88 10.67 -16.67 0.21
CA PRO A 88 11.56 -15.52 0.19
C PRO A 88 12.97 -15.92 -0.27
N PRO A 89 13.77 -14.93 -0.72
CA PRO A 89 15.13 -15.18 -1.13
C PRO A 89 15.95 -15.79 0.01
N GLY A 90 16.83 -16.72 -0.35
CA GLY A 90 17.71 -17.42 0.59
C GLY A 90 17.10 -18.68 1.23
N VAL A 91 15.81 -18.94 1.05
CA VAL A 91 15.26 -20.26 1.40
C VAL A 91 15.61 -21.21 0.26
N PRO A 92 16.45 -22.24 0.47
CA PRO A 92 16.80 -23.15 -0.61
C PRO A 92 15.52 -23.78 -1.14
N SER A 93 15.18 -23.46 -2.39
CA SER A 93 14.12 -24.13 -3.14
C SER A 93 14.60 -25.53 -3.43
N GLY A 94 14.57 -26.38 -2.39
CA GLY A 94 15.05 -27.74 -2.45
C GLY A 94 14.36 -28.41 -3.62
N ARG A 95 15.13 -28.64 -4.70
CA ARG A 95 14.82 -29.64 -5.72
C ARG A 95 14.68 -30.93 -4.94
N SER A 96 13.47 -31.25 -4.47
CA SER A 96 13.13 -32.55 -3.92
C SER A 96 13.07 -33.52 -5.09
N ARG A 97 14.20 -33.77 -5.74
CA ARG A 97 14.41 -34.95 -6.56
C ARG A 97 14.48 -36.12 -5.59
N GLY A 98 13.31 -36.68 -5.29
CA GLY A 98 13.14 -38.00 -4.67
C GLY A 98 13.61 -38.13 -3.22
N ARG A 99 12.67 -38.12 -2.28
CA ARG A 99 12.63 -38.95 -1.04
C ARG A 99 11.47 -38.46 -0.16
N ALA A 100 10.25 -38.70 -0.62
CA ALA A 100 9.07 -38.71 0.24
C ALA A 100 8.96 -40.12 0.83
N LEU A 101 9.46 -40.31 2.06
CA LEU A 101 9.15 -41.40 3.00
C LEU A 101 10.11 -41.25 4.20
N GLY A 102 9.66 -40.67 5.31
CA GLY A 102 10.43 -40.72 6.57
C GLY A 102 10.36 -39.52 7.54
N GLY A 103 9.51 -38.52 7.29
CA GLY A 103 9.53 -37.27 8.09
C GLY A 103 8.45 -37.12 9.17
N LEU A 104 7.74 -38.18 9.56
CA LEU A 104 6.61 -38.09 10.52
C LEU A 104 6.92 -38.64 11.93
N LEU A 105 8.18 -39.03 12.21
CA LEU A 105 8.56 -39.63 13.51
C LEU A 105 9.41 -38.73 14.44
N ALA A 106 9.82 -37.53 14.02
CA ALA A 106 10.72 -36.70 14.82
C ALA A 106 10.01 -35.74 15.80
N LEU A 107 8.70 -35.50 15.67
CA LEU A 107 7.98 -34.53 16.51
C LEU A 107 7.43 -35.10 17.83
N ALA A 108 7.43 -36.43 17.98
CA ALA A 108 7.01 -37.09 19.23
C ALA A 108 8.14 -37.19 20.28
N ALA A 109 9.41 -37.01 19.90
CA ALA A 109 10.54 -37.15 20.81
C ALA A 109 10.88 -35.85 21.59
N VAL A 110 10.45 -34.68 21.12
CA VAL A 110 10.79 -33.39 21.75
C VAL A 110 9.79 -32.96 22.83
N LEU A 111 8.61 -33.57 22.90
CA LEU A 111 7.56 -33.23 23.86
C LEU A 111 7.61 -34.02 25.18
N ALA A 112 8.63 -34.86 25.39
CA ALA A 112 8.77 -35.75 26.54
C ALA A 112 9.92 -35.41 27.52
N ILE A 113 10.50 -34.22 27.45
CA ILE A 113 11.48 -33.73 28.44
C ILE A 113 10.91 -32.44 29.05
N ALA A 114 9.92 -32.55 29.95
CA ALA A 114 10.10 -32.52 31.41
C ALA A 114 10.95 -31.31 31.85
N VAL A 115 10.34 -30.20 32.28
CA VAL A 115 9.90 -29.97 33.68
C VAL A 115 11.09 -30.08 34.64
N GLY A 116 11.67 -28.93 35.01
CA GLY A 116 12.60 -28.82 36.14
C GLY A 116 13.73 -27.81 35.93
N ALA A 117 13.54 -26.59 36.43
CA ALA A 117 14.54 -25.72 37.07
C ALA A 117 14.14 -24.25 36.91
N ALA A 118 13.32 -23.78 37.84
CA ALA A 118 13.34 -22.38 38.23
C ALA A 118 14.45 -22.18 39.27
N ALA A 119 15.06 -20.98 39.23
CA ALA A 119 15.87 -20.31 40.24
C ALA A 119 17.39 -20.18 39.99
N LEU A 120 17.81 -18.91 40.08
CA LEU A 120 19.11 -18.35 40.46
C LEU A 120 20.11 -17.93 39.36
N ILE A 121 20.78 -16.81 39.69
CA ILE A 121 21.89 -16.10 39.03
C ILE A 121 21.39 -15.05 38.01
N GLY A 122 21.48 -13.73 38.22
CA GLY A 122 22.37 -12.94 39.09
C GLY A 122 23.47 -12.27 38.26
N SER A 123 23.31 -10.96 38.01
CA SER A 123 24.33 -9.92 37.75
C SER A 123 25.61 -10.25 36.93
N GLY A 124 25.86 -9.47 35.87
CA GLY A 124 27.18 -9.38 35.25
C GLY A 124 27.33 -8.22 34.27
N SER A 125 28.12 -7.23 34.68
CA SER A 125 28.49 -6.00 33.99
C SER A 125 29.66 -6.20 33.00
N GLY A 126 29.81 -5.27 32.05
CA GLY A 126 30.98 -5.08 31.18
C GLY A 126 30.67 -5.31 29.70
N GLY A 127 30.98 -4.44 28.74
CA GLY A 127 31.88 -3.30 28.70
C GLY A 127 32.79 -3.42 27.48
N GLY A 128 32.58 -2.55 26.48
CA GLY A 128 33.66 -1.99 25.66
C GLY A 128 34.03 -2.64 24.30
N SER A 129 34.06 -1.77 23.28
CA SER A 129 35.00 -1.73 22.13
C SER A 129 34.76 -2.72 20.99
N ALA A 130 34.94 -2.43 19.69
CA ALA A 130 35.41 -1.30 18.88
C ALA A 130 34.69 -1.44 17.51
N GLY A 131 34.39 -0.39 16.72
CA GLY A 131 35.35 0.34 15.90
C GLY A 131 35.70 -0.46 14.64
N ASP A 132 35.01 -0.22 13.52
CA ASP A 132 35.63 -0.35 12.18
C ASP A 132 34.84 0.42 11.10
N ASP A 133 35.62 0.90 10.14
CA ASP A 133 35.42 2.05 9.27
C ASP A 133 34.67 1.76 7.94
N LEU A 134 33.88 2.75 7.47
CA LEU A 134 33.72 3.32 6.09
C LEU A 134 33.55 2.39 4.83
N PRO A 135 32.93 2.85 3.70
CA PRO A 135 32.97 4.22 3.20
C PRO A 135 31.66 4.85 2.69
N ALA A 136 31.76 6.17 2.49
CA ALA A 136 30.85 6.99 1.72
C ALA A 136 30.91 6.63 0.23
N THR A 137 29.75 6.44 -0.40
CA THR A 137 29.66 6.29 -1.85
C THR A 137 28.50 7.09 -2.43
N GLY A 138 28.85 8.22 -3.04
CA GLY A 138 28.41 8.61 -4.38
C GLY A 138 26.94 8.94 -4.60
N THR A 139 26.61 10.22 -4.48
CA THR A 139 25.54 10.87 -5.25
C THR A 139 25.80 10.68 -6.76
N THR A 140 24.89 10.05 -7.49
CA THR A 140 24.84 10.11 -8.96
C THR A 140 23.44 10.53 -9.40
N THR A 141 23.31 11.80 -9.76
CA THR A 141 22.14 12.34 -10.44
C THR A 141 22.22 11.98 -11.91
N ALA A 142 21.42 11.01 -12.36
CA ALA A 142 21.28 10.70 -13.78
C ALA A 142 20.21 11.61 -14.41
N ARG A 143 20.67 12.48 -15.31
CA ARG A 143 19.89 13.32 -16.22
C ARG A 143 19.26 12.44 -17.30
N VAL A 144 17.93 12.44 -17.42
CA VAL A 144 17.22 11.78 -18.53
C VAL A 144 17.12 12.76 -19.72
N PRO A 145 17.55 12.37 -20.94
CA PRO A 145 17.38 13.16 -22.14
C PRO A 145 15.94 13.09 -22.67
N GLY A 146 15.48 14.20 -23.26
CA GLY A 146 14.19 14.29 -23.93
C GLY A 146 14.11 13.38 -25.17
N ALA A 147 12.92 12.85 -25.41
CA ALA A 147 12.56 12.22 -26.66
C ALA A 147 11.28 12.87 -27.19
N SER A 148 11.44 13.43 -28.37
CA SER A 148 10.44 14.06 -29.23
C SER A 148 9.35 13.06 -29.63
N THR A 149 8.10 13.51 -29.68
CA THR A 149 7.06 12.86 -30.50
C THR A 149 6.59 13.83 -31.56
N THR A 150 6.92 13.45 -32.80
CA THR A 150 6.59 14.11 -34.05
C THR A 150 5.12 13.87 -34.42
N THR A 151 4.53 14.96 -34.91
CA THR A 151 3.31 15.14 -35.71
C THR A 151 2.90 13.98 -36.63
N THR A 152 1.59 13.71 -36.69
CA THR A 152 0.89 13.20 -37.90
C THR A 152 -0.37 14.05 -38.11
N ALA A 153 -0.58 14.48 -39.35
CA ALA A 153 -1.55 15.51 -39.75
C ALA A 153 -2.71 14.95 -40.59
N ALA A 154 -3.88 15.58 -40.41
CA ALA A 154 -4.92 15.95 -41.40
C ALA A 154 -5.79 14.84 -42.05
N PRO A 155 -6.93 15.20 -42.70
CA PRO A 155 -7.95 16.22 -42.40
C PRO A 155 -9.40 15.63 -42.47
N ASP A 156 -10.43 16.35 -42.01
CA ASP A 156 -11.49 16.86 -42.91
C ASP A 156 -12.66 17.57 -42.20
N THR A 157 -13.03 18.65 -42.88
CA THR A 157 -14.12 19.60 -42.74
C THR A 157 -15.50 18.97 -42.72
N THR A 158 -16.39 19.42 -41.83
CA THR A 158 -17.80 19.63 -42.21
C THR A 158 -18.37 20.84 -41.47
N ALA A 159 -18.84 21.79 -42.26
CA ALA A 159 -19.47 23.04 -41.86
C ALA A 159 -20.96 22.86 -41.56
N SER A 160 -21.47 23.63 -40.60
CA SER A 160 -22.88 24.06 -40.38
C SER A 160 -22.90 24.78 -39.02
N THR A 161 -23.58 25.88 -38.71
CA THR A 161 -24.53 26.81 -39.34
C THR A 161 -24.63 27.98 -38.33
N PRO A 162 -24.88 29.24 -38.75
CA PRO A 162 -24.87 30.39 -37.84
C PRO A 162 -26.24 30.68 -37.20
N ALA A 163 -26.17 31.49 -36.14
CA ALA A 163 -27.21 32.34 -35.53
C ALA A 163 -28.10 31.72 -34.43
N GLU A 164 -27.94 32.22 -33.20
CA GLU A 164 -28.93 33.13 -32.60
C GLU A 164 -28.28 33.84 -31.38
N THR A 165 -27.92 35.11 -31.55
CA THR A 165 -27.46 35.97 -30.44
C THR A 165 -28.70 36.51 -29.75
N THR A 166 -29.06 35.93 -28.61
CA THR A 166 -30.08 36.51 -27.72
C THR A 166 -29.46 37.70 -26.99
N ASP A 167 -29.88 38.91 -27.35
CA ASP A 167 -29.59 40.13 -26.61
C ASP A 167 -30.09 39.99 -25.17
N THR A 168 -29.16 39.71 -24.24
CA THR A 168 -29.43 39.81 -22.81
C THR A 168 -29.36 41.28 -22.45
N THR A 169 -30.54 41.92 -22.40
CA THR A 169 -30.69 43.27 -21.87
C THR A 169 -30.22 43.27 -20.41
N ALA A 170 -29.01 43.77 -20.17
CA ALA A 170 -28.49 43.98 -18.83
C ALA A 170 -29.33 45.06 -18.14
N THR A 171 -30.28 44.64 -17.31
CA THR A 171 -30.96 45.53 -16.37
C THR A 171 -29.95 45.96 -15.31
N THR A 172 -29.30 47.10 -15.55
CA THR A 172 -28.45 47.78 -14.57
C THR A 172 -29.33 48.25 -13.42
N THR A 173 -29.45 47.40 -12.41
CA THR A 173 -30.18 47.75 -11.18
C THR A 173 -29.23 48.61 -10.37
N THR A 174 -29.45 49.93 -10.39
CA THR A 174 -28.72 50.89 -9.57
C THR A 174 -29.06 50.62 -8.11
N THR A 175 -28.25 49.80 -7.44
CA THR A 175 -28.36 49.56 -6.00
C THR A 175 -27.94 50.83 -5.27
N THR A 176 -28.80 51.26 -4.35
CA THR A 176 -28.55 52.47 -3.55
C THR A 176 -27.45 52.14 -2.53
N PRO A 177 -26.48 53.04 -2.25
CA PRO A 177 -25.35 52.76 -1.35
C PRO A 177 -25.72 52.27 0.07
N ALA A 178 -26.97 52.48 0.49
CA ALA A 178 -27.50 51.99 1.76
C ALA A 178 -27.73 50.46 1.79
N ASP A 179 -28.06 49.84 0.65
CA ASP A 179 -28.33 48.40 0.55
C ASP A 179 -27.05 47.57 0.66
N ASP A 180 -25.94 48.09 0.14
CA ASP A 180 -24.62 47.44 0.23
C ASP A 180 -24.12 47.32 1.66
N ALA A 181 -24.38 48.32 2.50
CA ALA A 181 -23.97 48.29 3.91
C ALA A 181 -24.76 47.24 4.72
N ALA A 182 -26.05 47.07 4.43
CA ALA A 182 -26.89 46.04 5.06
C ALA A 182 -26.45 44.62 4.63
N ALA A 183 -26.21 44.43 3.33
CA ALA A 183 -25.73 43.16 2.79
C ALA A 183 -24.37 42.75 3.38
N GLN A 184 -23.42 43.68 3.48
CA GLN A 184 -22.11 43.42 4.08
C GLN A 184 -22.20 43.04 5.57
N ARG A 185 -23.06 43.71 6.35
CA ARG A 185 -23.28 43.36 7.77
C ARG A 185 -23.90 41.98 7.93
N ALA A 186 -24.86 41.62 7.08
CA ALA A 186 -25.46 40.29 7.08
C ALA A 186 -24.43 39.20 6.72
N ALA A 187 -23.60 39.44 5.70
CA ALA A 187 -22.52 38.53 5.32
C ALA A 187 -21.49 38.35 6.44
N ARG A 188 -21.11 39.43 7.13
CA ARG A 188 -20.18 39.37 8.26
C ARG A 188 -20.76 38.58 9.44
N ARG A 189 -22.03 38.79 9.78
CA ARG A 189 -22.73 38.02 10.83
C ARG A 189 -22.81 36.53 10.48
N ARG A 190 -23.11 36.18 9.22
CA ARG A 190 -23.11 34.78 8.75
C ARG A 190 -21.74 34.14 8.88
N ARG A 191 -20.67 34.85 8.51
CA ARG A 191 -19.28 34.36 8.67
C ARG A 191 -18.91 34.16 10.13
N GLN A 192 -19.31 35.08 11.01
CA GLN A 192 -19.06 34.97 12.46
C GLN A 192 -19.81 33.79 13.06
N ALA A 193 -21.11 33.64 12.77
CA ALA A 193 -21.90 32.51 13.24
C ALA A 193 -21.36 31.15 12.73
N ALA A 194 -20.93 31.08 11.46
CA ALA A 194 -20.30 29.87 10.92
C ALA A 194 -18.95 29.57 11.59
N ALA A 195 -18.15 30.60 11.86
CA ALA A 195 -16.89 30.44 12.57
C ALA A 195 -17.12 29.96 14.02
N GLU A 196 -18.12 30.49 14.72
CA GLU A 196 -18.53 30.05 16.06
C GLU A 196 -19.05 28.61 16.06
N GLN A 197 -19.85 28.21 15.08
CA GLN A 197 -20.30 26.82 14.95
C GLN A 197 -19.13 25.86 14.66
N ALA A 198 -18.08 26.33 13.98
CA ALA A 198 -16.85 25.57 13.78
C ALA A 198 -15.94 25.55 15.03
N GLN A 199 -16.26 26.30 16.10
CA GLN A 199 -15.54 26.24 17.38
C GLN A 199 -15.89 24.97 18.15
N GLY A 200 -15.25 23.87 17.76
CA GLY A 200 -15.39 22.58 18.45
C GLY A 200 -15.14 21.39 17.55
N LEU A 201 -15.20 21.59 16.24
CA LEU A 201 -14.90 20.56 15.25
C LEU A 201 -13.38 20.42 15.08
N VAL A 202 -12.98 19.19 14.74
CA VAL A 202 -11.66 18.79 14.29
C VAL A 202 -11.80 18.25 12.87
N THR A 203 -10.88 18.64 11.99
CA THR A 203 -10.82 18.13 10.63
C THR A 203 -9.70 17.10 10.50
N VAL A 204 -10.05 15.85 10.23
CA VAL A 204 -9.10 14.77 10.00
C VAL A 204 -9.13 14.39 8.52
N ARG A 205 -8.00 14.55 7.84
CA ARG A 205 -7.82 14.11 6.46
C ARG A 205 -6.96 12.87 6.43
N VAL A 206 -7.45 11.81 5.80
CA VAL A 206 -6.74 10.54 5.59
C VAL A 206 -6.49 10.38 4.10
N ASP A 207 -5.23 10.18 3.72
CA ASP A 207 -4.77 9.99 2.35
C ASP A 207 -4.10 8.62 2.20
N ALA A 208 -4.82 7.73 1.52
CA ALA A 208 -4.43 6.38 1.16
C ALA A 208 -4.20 6.24 -0.37
N SER A 209 -4.00 7.34 -1.10
CA SER A 209 -3.87 7.33 -2.56
C SER A 209 -2.66 6.55 -3.08
N ARG A 210 -1.69 6.23 -2.21
CA ARG A 210 -0.50 5.44 -2.58
C ARG A 210 -0.72 3.94 -2.42
N VAL A 211 -1.44 3.54 -1.36
CA VAL A 211 -1.68 2.15 -0.99
C VAL A 211 -3.03 2.10 -0.28
N PRO A 212 -4.03 1.38 -0.82
CA PRO A 212 -5.30 1.19 -0.15
C PRO A 212 -5.10 0.58 1.25
N THR A 213 -5.82 1.09 2.23
CA THR A 213 -5.73 0.61 3.62
C THR A 213 -7.11 0.39 4.21
N PHE A 214 -7.22 -0.58 5.12
CA PHE A 214 -8.38 -0.60 6.01
C PHE A 214 -8.39 0.67 6.87
N LEU A 215 -9.55 1.27 7.00
CA LEU A 215 -9.84 2.43 7.84
C LEU A 215 -11.21 2.22 8.49
N CYS A 216 -11.26 2.32 9.81
CA CYS A 216 -12.50 2.48 10.56
C CYS A 216 -12.47 3.82 11.30
N VAL A 217 -13.59 4.54 11.30
CA VAL A 217 -13.76 5.85 11.92
C VAL A 217 -15.11 5.91 12.64
N ASP A 218 -15.09 6.36 13.90
CA ASP A 218 -16.30 6.72 14.66
C ASP A 218 -16.21 8.16 15.23
N ASP A 219 -17.35 8.72 15.62
CA ASP A 219 -17.53 10.07 16.17
C ASP A 219 -17.17 10.21 17.67
N GLY A 220 -16.62 9.17 18.29
CA GLY A 220 -16.36 9.09 19.72
C GLY A 220 -17.57 8.80 20.60
N ALA A 221 -18.79 8.84 20.05
CA ALA A 221 -20.02 8.37 20.67
C ALA A 221 -20.39 6.95 20.20
N GLY A 222 -19.66 6.41 19.23
CA GLY A 222 -19.84 5.07 18.68
C GLY A 222 -20.61 5.05 17.35
N THR A 223 -20.97 6.22 16.80
CA THR A 223 -21.55 6.30 15.46
C THR A 223 -20.44 6.11 14.43
N GLU A 224 -20.57 5.09 13.59
CA GLU A 224 -19.61 4.80 12.53
C GLU A 224 -19.72 5.85 11.41
N LEU A 225 -18.60 6.51 11.09
CA LEU A 225 -18.48 7.48 10.00
C LEU A 225 -17.92 6.84 8.72
N PHE A 226 -17.12 5.79 8.87
CA PHE A 226 -16.59 4.99 7.78
C PHE A 226 -16.04 3.66 8.30
N ASN A 227 -16.25 2.59 7.54
CA ASN A 227 -15.65 1.29 7.80
C ASN A 227 -15.43 0.57 6.47
N GLY A 228 -14.18 0.23 6.19
CA GLY A 228 -13.80 -0.52 5.00
C GLY A 228 -12.42 -0.16 4.48
N THR A 229 -12.17 -0.51 3.22
CA THR A 229 -10.93 -0.15 2.55
C THR A 229 -11.04 1.26 1.99
N LEU A 230 -10.17 2.16 2.44
CA LEU A 230 -9.99 3.47 1.84
C LEU A 230 -8.97 3.37 0.70
N ASP A 231 -9.39 3.74 -0.49
CA ASP A 231 -8.54 4.00 -1.65
C ASP A 231 -8.75 5.47 -2.07
N GLY A 232 -7.69 6.27 -2.00
CA GLY A 232 -7.75 7.73 -2.20
C GLY A 232 -7.79 8.56 -0.91
N VAL A 233 -8.50 9.69 -0.95
CA VAL A 233 -8.53 10.69 0.13
C VAL A 233 -9.92 10.81 0.74
N LYS A 234 -10.02 10.84 2.06
CA LYS A 234 -11.26 11.15 2.77
C LYS A 234 -11.04 12.15 3.90
N VAL A 235 -12.00 13.03 4.11
CA VAL A 235 -11.98 14.07 5.15
C VAL A 235 -13.16 13.85 6.09
N PHE A 236 -12.89 13.89 7.39
CA PHE A 236 -13.87 13.76 8.47
C PHE A 236 -13.85 15.02 9.31
N THR A 237 -15.02 15.58 9.60
CA THR A 237 -15.14 16.82 10.37
C THR A 237 -16.12 16.62 11.51
N GLU A 238 -15.62 16.35 12.70
CA GLU A 238 -16.45 16.07 13.88
C GLU A 238 -15.84 16.67 15.15
N ARG A 239 -16.61 16.72 16.24
CA ARG A 239 -16.10 17.20 17.54
C ARG A 239 -15.03 16.29 18.13
N ARG A 240 -15.16 15.00 17.88
CA ARG A 240 -14.24 13.93 18.26
C ARG A 240 -14.22 12.92 17.12
N VAL A 241 -13.04 12.43 16.78
CA VAL A 241 -12.86 11.42 15.75
C VAL A 241 -12.00 10.33 16.37
N ARG A 242 -12.51 9.10 16.46
CA ARG A 242 -11.68 7.94 16.74
C ARG A 242 -11.48 7.17 15.46
N LEU A 243 -10.26 6.77 15.19
CA LEU A 243 -9.94 6.04 13.97
C LEU A 243 -8.98 4.88 14.22
N ASN A 244 -9.07 3.85 13.39
CA ASN A 244 -8.19 2.69 13.35
C ASN A 244 -7.74 2.47 11.91
N ILE A 245 -6.43 2.57 11.68
CA ILE A 245 -5.81 2.49 10.35
C ILE A 245 -4.97 1.21 10.27
N GLY A 246 -5.15 0.48 9.17
CA GLY A 246 -4.40 -0.74 8.90
C GLY A 246 -2.91 -0.54 8.62
N LEU A 247 -2.53 0.54 7.92
CA LEU A 247 -1.16 0.80 7.44
C LEU A 247 -0.57 2.13 7.94
N ALA A 248 0.64 2.09 8.48
CA ALA A 248 1.39 3.26 8.96
C ALA A 248 1.88 4.17 7.82
N SER A 249 1.88 3.69 6.59
CA SER A 249 2.26 4.48 5.41
C SER A 249 1.19 5.49 4.98
N THR A 250 -0.03 5.37 5.51
CA THR A 250 -1.13 6.28 5.23
C THR A 250 -0.83 7.66 5.81
N ARG A 251 -1.03 8.70 5.01
CA ARG A 251 -0.80 10.07 5.47
C ARG A 251 -2.07 10.56 6.17
N VAL A 252 -1.92 10.97 7.42
CA VAL A 252 -3.03 11.55 8.20
C VAL A 252 -2.66 12.97 8.57
N THR A 253 -3.58 13.91 8.36
CA THR A 253 -3.45 15.26 8.89
C THR A 253 -4.64 15.62 9.79
N VAL A 254 -4.35 16.32 10.88
CA VAL A 254 -5.34 16.80 11.86
C VAL A 254 -5.24 18.31 11.90
N ASP A 255 -6.30 18.99 11.47
CA ASP A 255 -6.35 20.45 11.32
C ASP A 255 -5.14 20.99 10.52
N GLY A 256 -4.72 20.24 9.49
CA GLY A 256 -3.58 20.57 8.64
C GLY A 256 -2.21 20.08 9.14
N ASN A 257 -2.09 19.62 10.39
CA ASN A 257 -0.83 19.11 10.95
C ASN A 257 -0.66 17.62 10.67
N ALA A 258 0.54 17.19 10.24
CA ALA A 258 0.81 15.78 10.00
C ALA A 258 0.80 14.98 11.31
N LEU A 259 0.05 13.88 11.33
CA LEU A 259 0.02 12.91 12.42
C LEU A 259 0.96 11.75 12.09
N VAL A 260 1.95 11.51 12.94
CA VAL A 260 2.90 10.41 12.78
C VAL A 260 2.28 9.11 13.27
N LEU A 261 2.26 8.09 12.42
CA LEU A 261 1.77 6.76 12.77
C LEU A 261 2.94 5.91 13.29
N ALA A 262 2.90 5.50 14.56
CA ALA A 262 3.98 4.75 15.19
C ALA A 262 4.03 3.26 14.78
N GLY A 263 2.95 2.71 14.22
CA GLY A 263 2.86 1.29 13.90
C GLY A 263 1.65 0.91 13.05
N SER A 264 1.49 -0.38 12.77
CA SER A 264 0.39 -0.94 11.98
C SER A 264 -0.17 -2.18 12.68
N PRO A 265 -1.47 -2.22 13.00
CA PRO A 265 -2.45 -1.13 12.88
C PRO A 265 -2.17 0.00 13.88
N ALA A 266 -2.65 1.22 13.60
CA ALA A 266 -2.59 2.35 14.53
C ALA A 266 -4.00 2.89 14.81
N GLY A 267 -4.29 3.16 16.08
CA GLY A 267 -5.57 3.72 16.51
C GLY A 267 -5.37 5.06 17.21
N PHE A 268 -6.23 6.03 16.95
CA PHE A 268 -6.16 7.35 17.56
C PHE A 268 -7.53 7.84 18.02
N ASP A 269 -7.54 8.57 19.13
CA ASP A 269 -8.63 9.40 19.61
C ASP A 269 -8.23 10.86 19.45
N ILE A 270 -8.96 11.56 18.60
CA ILE A 270 -8.62 12.91 18.15
C ILE A 270 -9.70 13.86 18.64
N THR A 271 -9.29 14.84 19.43
CA THR A 271 -10.15 15.91 19.93
C THR A 271 -9.46 17.26 19.80
N ARG A 272 -10.23 18.34 19.67
CA ARG A 272 -9.66 19.68 19.51
C ARG A 272 -8.78 20.12 20.68
N ARG A 273 -9.19 19.78 21.91
CA ARG A 273 -8.48 20.17 23.13
C ARG A 273 -7.38 19.18 23.53
N GLY A 274 -7.56 17.89 23.24
CA GLY A 274 -6.61 16.84 23.61
C GLY A 274 -5.59 16.48 22.52
N GLY A 275 -5.75 17.02 21.31
CA GLY A 275 -4.97 16.61 20.15
C GLY A 275 -5.26 15.16 19.75
N ALA A 276 -4.30 14.52 19.08
CA ALA A 276 -4.36 13.11 18.73
C ALA A 276 -3.66 12.27 19.80
N ARG A 277 -4.40 11.37 20.44
CA ARG A 277 -3.90 10.42 21.43
C ARG A 277 -3.99 9.00 20.88
N GLU A 278 -2.91 8.23 21.01
CA GLU A 278 -2.93 6.83 20.57
C GLU A 278 -3.84 5.97 21.44
N LEU A 279 -4.59 5.06 20.80
CA LEU A 279 -5.50 4.12 21.44
C LEU A 279 -4.88 2.71 21.52
N PRO A 280 -4.92 2.05 22.70
CA PRO A 280 -4.52 0.65 22.82
C PRO A 280 -5.49 -0.26 22.04
N LEU A 281 -5.04 -1.45 21.64
CA LEU A 281 -5.76 -2.35 20.73
C LEU A 281 -7.23 -2.61 21.12
N GLY A 282 -7.54 -2.82 22.40
CA GLY A 282 -8.91 -3.08 22.87
C GLY A 282 -9.82 -1.84 22.97
N GLN A 283 -9.31 -0.65 22.66
CA GLN A 283 -10.08 0.61 22.66
C GLN A 283 -10.16 1.23 21.27
N ARG A 284 -9.75 0.51 20.22
CA ARG A 284 -9.81 1.02 18.85
C ARG A 284 -11.23 0.86 18.30
N PRO A 285 -11.70 1.76 17.44
CA PRO A 285 -12.97 1.57 16.77
C PRO A 285 -12.93 0.34 15.85
N CYS A 286 -14.08 -0.33 15.71
CA CYS A 286 -14.27 -1.58 14.95
C CYS A 286 -13.31 -2.74 15.36
N ALA A 287 -12.95 -2.83 16.65
CA ALA A 287 -12.15 -3.93 17.20
C ALA A 287 -13.00 -5.11 17.69
#